data_AF-A0A133VMG2-F1
#
_entry.id   AF-A0A133VMG2-F1
#
_cell.length_a   1.000
_cell.length_b   1.000
_cell.length_c   1.000
_cell.angle_alpha   90.00
_cell.angle_beta   90.00
_cell.angle_gamma   90.00
#
_symmetry.space_group_name_H-M   'P 1'
#
loop_
_entity.id
_entity.type
_entity.pdbx_description
1 polymer ?
#
loop_
_entity_poly.entity_id
_entity_poly.type
_entity_poly.pdbx_seq_one_letter_code
_entity_poly.pdbx_strand_id
1 'polypeptide(L)'
;EGSFAMNSVEIIDLPTISVGLTDLESGDYEIIDCYDPENYVYKKVVLDDGRIVGLILINEIDRAGIYTGLIKKRIEVSSFKDHLLSEDFGLVHLPEEYRNYLLSGEGLEL
;
A
#
# COMPACT_ATOMS: atom_id res chain seq x y z
N GLU A 1 -5.38 -42.61 -3.76
CA GLU A 1 -6.54 -41.91 -3.18
C GLU A 1 -6.22 -40.42 -3.13
N GLY A 2 -6.98 -39.62 -3.87
CA GLY A 2 -6.73 -38.20 -4.07
C GLY A 2 -7.44 -37.36 -3.02
N SER A 3 -6.69 -36.55 -2.28
CA SER A 3 -7.24 -35.42 -1.54
C SER A 3 -7.34 -34.26 -2.53
N PHE A 4 -8.56 -33.79 -2.79
CA PHE A 4 -8.74 -32.49 -3.42
C PHE A 4 -8.38 -31.43 -2.37
N ALA A 5 -7.29 -30.70 -2.58
CA ALA A 5 -6.97 -29.53 -1.78
C ALA A 5 -8.06 -28.48 -2.01
N MET A 6 -8.91 -28.29 -1.01
CA MET A 6 -9.94 -27.26 -1.01
C MET A 6 -9.31 -25.98 -0.43
N ASN A 7 -8.80 -25.10 -1.30
CA ASN A 7 -8.56 -23.72 -0.93
C ASN A 7 -9.86 -22.95 -1.20
N SER A 8 -10.56 -22.54 -0.14
CA SER A 8 -11.66 -21.59 -0.25
C SER A 8 -11.11 -20.20 -0.01
N VAL A 9 -11.12 -19.35 -1.04
CA VAL A 9 -11.01 -17.89 -0.87
C VAL A 9 -12.44 -17.37 -0.93
N GLU A 10 -12.98 -17.02 0.22
CA GLU A 10 -14.16 -16.16 0.26
C GLU A 10 -13.65 -14.75 -0.03
N ILE A 11 -13.80 -14.27 -1.27
CA ILE A 11 -13.64 -12.85 -1.56
C ILE A 11 -14.85 -12.19 -0.92
N ILE A 12 -14.67 -11.74 0.32
CA ILE A 12 -15.60 -10.83 0.99
C ILE A 12 -15.81 -9.64 0.03
N ASP A 13 -17.03 -9.09 -0.04
CA ASP A 13 -17.41 -7.89 -0.81
C ASP A 13 -16.71 -6.61 -0.28
N LEU A 14 -15.44 -6.72 0.11
CA LEU A 14 -14.62 -5.66 0.66
C LEU A 14 -13.83 -5.01 -0.47
N PRO A 15 -13.83 -3.67 -0.53
CA PRO A 15 -13.02 -2.97 -1.49
C PRO A 15 -11.54 -3.34 -1.26
N THR A 16 -10.90 -3.82 -2.32
CA THR A 16 -9.53 -4.35 -2.26
C THR A 16 -8.68 -3.75 -3.37
N ILE A 17 -7.46 -3.32 -3.03
CA ILE A 17 -6.46 -2.83 -3.97
C ILE A 17 -5.16 -3.61 -3.76
N SER A 18 -4.59 -4.10 -4.86
CA SER A 18 -3.27 -4.73 -4.89
C SER A 18 -2.44 -4.09 -5.99
N VAL A 19 -1.24 -3.62 -5.67
CA VAL A 19 -0.36 -2.90 -6.59
C VAL A 19 1.08 -3.36 -6.41
N GLY A 20 1.79 -3.56 -7.51
CA GLY A 20 3.23 -3.87 -7.50
C GLY A 20 3.55 -5.30 -7.03
N LEU A 21 4.72 -5.46 -6.41
CA LEU A 21 5.25 -6.74 -5.95
C LEU A 21 4.64 -7.11 -4.60
N THR A 22 3.66 -8.01 -4.60
CA THR A 22 2.95 -8.46 -3.38
C THR A 22 3.32 -9.87 -2.94
N ASP A 23 3.86 -10.68 -3.86
CA ASP A 23 4.39 -12.03 -3.66
C ASP A 23 5.93 -11.98 -3.79
N LEU A 24 6.64 -12.42 -2.75
CA LEU A 24 8.08 -12.21 -2.62
C LEU A 24 8.79 -13.56 -2.61
N GLU A 25 9.36 -13.94 -3.75
CA GLU A 25 10.06 -15.23 -3.89
C GLU A 25 11.54 -15.14 -3.52
N SER A 26 12.18 -13.96 -3.63
CA SER A 26 13.60 -13.74 -3.30
C SER A 26 13.94 -12.23 -3.26
N GLY A 27 14.49 -11.73 -2.14
CA GLY A 27 15.02 -10.37 -1.99
C GLY A 27 15.02 -9.85 -0.54
N ASP A 28 15.80 -8.81 -0.25
CA ASP A 28 15.86 -8.12 1.05
C ASP A 28 14.76 -7.05 1.10
N TYR A 29 13.51 -7.51 1.17
CA TYR A 29 12.34 -6.63 1.26
C TYR A 29 11.93 -6.42 2.71
N GLU A 30 11.61 -5.18 3.05
CA GLU A 30 10.96 -4.87 4.33
C GLU A 30 9.44 -4.89 4.13
N ILE A 31 8.74 -5.65 4.97
CA ILE A 31 7.27 -5.71 4.96
C ILE A 31 6.79 -5.05 6.24
N ILE A 32 5.88 -4.10 6.10
CA ILE A 32 5.12 -3.54 7.20
C ILE A 32 3.64 -3.76 6.92
N ASP A 33 2.91 -4.23 7.93
CA ASP A 33 1.48 -4.48 7.81
C ASP A 33 0.70 -4.12 9.07
N CYS A 34 -0.58 -3.83 8.87
CA CYS A 34 -1.56 -3.60 9.91
C CYS A 34 -2.80 -4.44 9.59
N TYR A 35 -3.30 -5.15 10.59
CA TYR A 35 -4.49 -5.97 10.49
C TYR A 35 -5.44 -5.63 11.64
N ASP A 36 -6.64 -5.19 11.29
CA ASP A 36 -7.71 -4.93 12.24
C ASP A 36 -8.94 -5.78 11.87
N PRO A 37 -9.14 -6.93 12.53
CA PRO A 37 -10.21 -7.87 12.20
C PRO A 37 -11.60 -7.31 12.54
N GLU A 38 -11.71 -6.41 13.52
CA GLU A 38 -13.00 -5.87 13.97
C GLU A 38 -13.63 -4.97 12.90
N ASN A 39 -12.80 -4.19 12.18
CA ASN A 39 -13.25 -3.35 11.06
C ASN A 39 -12.92 -3.94 9.69
N TYR A 40 -12.51 -5.21 9.60
CA TYR A 40 -12.12 -5.88 8.36
C TYR A 40 -11.04 -5.14 7.54
N VAL A 41 -10.12 -4.47 8.23
CA VAL A 41 -9.06 -3.68 7.58
C VAL A 41 -7.77 -4.50 7.49
N TYR A 42 -7.15 -4.46 6.32
CA TYR A 42 -5.79 -4.94 6.14
C TYR A 42 -5.00 -3.98 5.27
N LYS A 43 -3.79 -3.62 5.72
CA LYS A 43 -2.84 -2.81 4.95
C LYS A 43 -1.51 -3.53 4.96
N LYS A 44 -0.96 -3.82 3.79
CA LYS A 44 0.41 -4.35 3.61
C LYS A 44 1.17 -3.40 2.72
N VAL A 45 2.35 -3.00 3.15
CA VAL A 45 3.29 -2.21 2.34
C VAL A 45 4.59 -2.99 2.24
N VAL A 46 5.07 -3.17 1.02
CA VAL A 46 6.34 -3.82 0.72
C VAL A 46 7.33 -2.75 0.30
N LEU A 47 8.49 -2.74 0.95
CA LEU A 47 9.54 -1.76 0.79
C LEU A 47 10.81 -2.42 0.24
N ASP A 48 11.48 -1.70 -0.64
CA ASP A 48 12.82 -2.02 -1.18
C ASP A 48 13.64 -0.72 -1.21
N ASP A 49 14.79 -0.70 -0.56
CA ASP A 49 15.68 0.48 -0.47
C ASP A 49 14.93 1.79 -0.12
N GLY A 50 14.09 1.73 0.92
CA GLY A 50 13.30 2.88 1.38
C GLY A 50 12.19 3.33 0.43
N ARG A 51 11.76 2.49 -0.53
CA ARG A 51 10.69 2.82 -1.50
C ARG A 51 9.62 1.77 -1.51
N ILE A 52 8.37 2.19 -1.73
CA ILE A 52 7.25 1.25 -1.83
C ILE A 52 7.30 0.56 -3.19
N VAL A 53 7.41 -0.78 -3.17
CA VAL A 53 7.36 -1.64 -4.36
C VAL A 53 6.10 -2.49 -4.42
N GLY A 54 5.36 -2.61 -3.32
CA GLY A 54 4.13 -3.38 -3.24
C GLY A 54 3.15 -2.82 -2.23
N LEU A 55 1.85 -3.00 -2.49
CA LEU A 55 0.76 -2.52 -1.64
C LEU A 55 -0.41 -3.50 -1.70
N ILE A 56 -0.99 -3.82 -0.55
CA ILE A 56 -2.32 -4.41 -0.42
C ILE A 56 -3.13 -3.54 0.53
N LEU A 57 -4.34 -3.13 0.12
CA LEU A 57 -5.32 -2.45 0.96
C LEU A 57 -6.63 -3.22 0.90
N ILE A 58 -7.25 -3.46 2.04
CA ILE A 58 -8.58 -4.08 2.18
C ILE A 58 -9.43 -3.17 3.07
N ASN A 59 -10.67 -2.93 2.64
CA ASN A 59 -11.70 -2.10 3.25
C ASN A 59 -11.40 -0.58 3.28
N GLU A 60 -10.20 -0.16 3.70
CA GLU A 60 -9.79 1.26 3.69
C GLU A 60 -8.96 1.62 2.43
N ILE A 61 -9.65 1.92 1.33
CA ILE A 61 -9.01 2.16 0.03
C ILE A 61 -8.95 3.63 -0.41
N ASP A 62 -9.56 4.57 0.33
CA ASP A 62 -9.68 5.98 -0.06
C ASP A 62 -8.34 6.65 -0.37
N ARG A 63 -7.26 6.16 0.24
CA ARG A 63 -5.91 6.73 0.13
C ARG A 63 -5.01 6.00 -0.84
N ALA A 64 -5.53 5.02 -1.57
CA ALA A 64 -4.77 4.26 -2.54
C ALA A 64 -4.05 5.15 -3.57
N GLY A 65 -4.64 6.28 -3.95
CA GLY A 65 -4.03 7.27 -4.85
C GLY A 65 -2.70 7.83 -4.34
N ILE A 66 -2.53 7.98 -3.02
CA ILE A 66 -1.27 8.45 -2.43
C ILE A 66 -0.20 7.38 -2.61
N TYR A 67 -0.49 6.14 -2.22
CA TYR A 67 0.45 5.02 -2.35
C TYR A 67 0.82 4.74 -3.80
N THR A 68 -0.14 4.72 -4.72
CA THR A 68 0.13 4.50 -6.15
C THR A 68 1.00 5.61 -6.74
N GLY A 69 0.80 6.85 -6.31
CA GLY A 69 1.67 7.97 -6.67
C GLY A 69 3.11 7.79 -6.17
N LEU A 70 3.28 7.38 -4.90
CA LEU A 70 4.59 7.08 -4.33
C LEU A 70 5.31 5.95 -5.07
N ILE A 71 4.58 4.88 -5.42
CA ILE A 71 5.09 3.75 -6.22
C ILE A 71 5.48 4.21 -7.62
N LYS A 72 4.58 4.89 -8.35
CA LYS A 72 4.79 5.36 -9.74
C LYS A 72 6.00 6.28 -9.86
N LYS A 73 6.22 7.13 -8.86
CA LYS A 73 7.34 8.09 -8.83
C LYS A 73 8.56 7.61 -8.05
N ARG A 74 8.51 6.41 -7.44
CA ARG A 74 9.61 5.82 -6.67
C ARG A 74 10.13 6.76 -5.58
N ILE A 75 9.20 7.40 -4.86
CA ILE A 75 9.51 8.33 -3.78
C ILE A 75 10.10 7.55 -2.59
N GLU A 76 11.16 8.10 -2.00
CA GLU A 76 11.80 7.61 -0.78
C GLU A 76 10.88 7.92 0.42
N VAL A 77 10.60 6.90 1.24
CA VAL A 77 9.60 6.97 2.33
C VAL A 77 10.17 6.81 3.73
N SER A 78 11.47 6.57 3.88
CA SER A 78 12.11 6.32 5.19
C SER A 78 11.84 7.43 6.20
N SER A 79 11.79 8.68 5.73
CA SER A 79 11.51 9.84 6.59
C SER A 79 10.09 9.87 7.20
N PHE A 80 9.13 9.14 6.64
CA PHE A 80 7.74 9.08 7.12
C PHE A 80 7.19 7.64 7.18
N LYS A 81 8.08 6.64 7.19
CA LYS A 81 7.73 5.21 7.12
C LYS A 81 6.76 4.80 8.23
N ASP A 82 6.99 5.28 9.45
CA ASP A 82 6.18 4.97 10.63
C ASP A 82 4.72 5.44 10.49
N HIS A 83 4.45 6.36 9.57
CA HIS A 83 3.11 6.85 9.30
C HIS A 83 2.39 6.05 8.20
N LEU A 84 3.08 5.22 7.40
CA LEU A 84 2.51 4.55 6.23
C LEU A 84 1.32 3.63 6.54
N LEU A 85 1.19 3.15 7.77
CA LEU A 85 0.06 2.29 8.17
C LEU A 85 -1.01 3.04 8.96
N SER A 86 -0.78 4.32 9.28
CA SER A 86 -1.68 5.13 10.09
C SER A 86 -2.98 5.44 9.35
N GLU A 87 -4.08 5.43 10.11
CA GLU A 87 -5.39 5.91 9.66
C GLU A 87 -5.37 7.39 9.26
N ASP A 88 -4.36 8.18 9.63
CA ASP A 88 -4.19 9.60 9.22
C ASP A 88 -3.08 9.82 8.18
N PHE A 89 -2.45 8.75 7.66
CA PHE A 89 -1.52 8.87 6.54
C PHE A 89 -2.09 9.63 5.32
N GLY A 90 -1.71 10.89 5.17
CA GLY A 90 -2.10 11.73 4.04
C GLY A 90 -1.00 12.68 3.57
N LEU A 91 -1.40 13.67 2.76
CA LEU A 91 -0.52 14.66 2.14
C LEU A 91 0.43 15.37 3.10
N VAL A 92 0.04 15.54 4.37
CA VAL A 92 0.84 16.20 5.42
C VAL A 92 2.14 15.44 5.75
N HIS A 93 2.17 14.13 5.53
CA HIS A 93 3.36 13.30 5.77
C HIS A 93 4.31 13.29 4.56
N LEU A 94 3.83 13.71 3.40
CA LEU A 94 4.61 13.69 2.17
C LEU A 94 5.63 14.85 2.15
N PRO A 95 6.78 14.65 1.47
CA PRO A 95 7.75 15.71 1.24
C PRO A 95 7.10 16.94 0.60
N GLU A 96 7.54 18.14 1.00
CA GLU A 96 6.95 19.41 0.55
C GLU A 96 6.89 19.53 -0.98
N GLU A 97 7.99 19.17 -1.66
CA GLU A 97 8.07 19.20 -3.12
C GLU A 97 7.00 18.32 -3.76
N TYR A 98 6.82 17.10 -3.25
CA TYR A 98 5.84 16.16 -3.79
C TYR A 98 4.40 16.57 -3.47
N ARG A 99 4.16 17.13 -2.27
CA ARG A 99 2.88 17.70 -1.89
C ARG A 99 2.48 18.84 -2.81
N ASN A 100 3.39 19.77 -3.11
CA ASN A 100 3.14 20.89 -4.00
C ASN A 100 2.83 20.43 -5.43
N TYR A 101 3.53 19.39 -5.91
CA TYR A 101 3.25 18.76 -7.21
C TYR A 101 1.83 18.15 -7.29
N LEU A 102 1.35 17.50 -6.21
CA LEU A 102 -0.02 16.96 -6.19
C LEU A 102 -1.07 18.09 -6.17
N LEU A 103 -0.77 19.21 -5.51
CA LEU A 103 -1.66 20.36 -5.41
C LEU A 103 -1.67 21.25 -6.66
N SER A 104 -0.63 21.20 -7.50
CA SER A 104 -0.57 21.97 -8.76
C SER A 104 -1.48 21.41 -9.86
N GLY A 105 -2.11 20.25 -9.63
CA GLY A 105 -2.95 19.56 -10.61
C GLY A 105 -2.18 18.69 -11.60
N GLU A 106 -0.86 18.87 -11.71
CA GLU A 106 0.04 18.03 -12.54
C GLU A 106 0.17 16.60 -12.00
N GLY A 107 -0.17 16.38 -10.72
CA GLY A 107 -0.22 15.06 -10.10
C GLY A 107 -1.53 14.29 -10.26
N LEU A 108 -2.57 14.92 -10.82
CA LEU A 108 -3.90 14.31 -11.01
C LEU A 108 -4.11 13.69 -12.40
N GLU A 109 -3.11 13.80 -13.29
CA GLU A 109 -3.09 13.09 -14.56
C GLU A 109 -2.77 11.61 -14.31
N LEU A 110 -3.81 10.83 -14.00
CA LEU A 110 -3.78 9.37 -13.92
C LEU A 110 -3.67 8.74 -15.31
#